data_AF-A0A0R0I1F7-F1
#
_entry.id   AF-A0A0R0I1F7-F1
#
_cell.length_a   1.000
_cell.length_b   1.000
_cell.length_c   1.000
_cell.angle_alpha   90.00
_cell.angle_beta   90.00
_cell.angle_gamma   90.00
#
_symmetry.space_group_name_H-M   'P 1'
#
loop_
_entity.id
_entity.type
_entity.pdbx_description
1 polymer ?
#
loop_
_entity_poly.entity_id
_entity_poly.type
_entity_poly.pdbx_seq_one_letter_code
_entity_poly.pdbx_strand_id
1 'polypeptide(L)'
;MVLESDDYSEIDLFKQIQKAKQTKTVNTNPKSQKTNIPQQDKKDYIDAWTNVFWHQNNKYKHSWLIYFKNNTVYNFPNWFTQWWTYFGPIPQIFPEEVQQGFQQFCKFFNSQESRIPTDLMYFSNFALSWIFSWQYRHGKTENNKQYPPLQRHAFVKWWTQFDTSKAAPDQVKNWFQSHPELLKPANPETSLFFNQKSQLAAFLASSKSKDSLAKNLKEVLQMLQQEEEDESSKKEVESSEDFDDQDDDPFYQNEDDYFGISLEED
;
A
#
# COMPACT_ATOMS: atom_id res chain seq x y z
N MET A 1 1.40 -14.43 0.50
CA MET A 1 0.03 -14.68 0.99
C MET A 1 -0.12 -16.17 1.24
N VAL A 2 -0.57 -16.56 2.44
CA VAL A 2 -0.99 -17.93 2.75
C VAL A 2 -2.47 -17.84 3.12
N LEU A 3 -3.27 -18.81 2.68
CA LEU A 3 -4.70 -18.87 2.94
C LEU A 3 -4.95 -20.04 3.89
N GLU A 4 -5.59 -19.77 5.02
CA GLU A 4 -6.06 -20.79 5.96
C GLU A 4 -7.59 -20.69 6.04
N SER A 5 -8.28 -21.83 6.01
CA SER A 5 -9.74 -21.90 5.89
C SER A 5 -10.27 -23.14 6.62
N ASP A 6 -11.43 -23.01 7.27
CA ASP A 6 -11.99 -24.06 8.14
C ASP A 6 -12.42 -25.35 7.38
N ASP A 7 -11.85 -26.47 7.84
CA ASP A 7 -12.10 -27.93 7.73
C ASP A 7 -12.69 -28.60 6.45
N TYR A 8 -13.29 -27.90 5.48
CA TYR A 8 -13.74 -28.53 4.23
C TYR A 8 -13.22 -27.85 2.96
N SER A 9 -12.76 -26.59 3.04
CA SER A 9 -12.15 -25.87 1.92
C SER A 9 -10.68 -26.23 1.70
N GLU A 10 -10.01 -26.81 2.70
CA GLU A 10 -8.61 -27.25 2.59
C GLU A 10 -8.44 -28.27 1.45
N ILE A 11 -9.35 -29.24 1.32
CA ILE A 11 -9.21 -30.35 0.35
C ILE A 11 -9.25 -29.85 -1.11
N ASP A 12 -10.16 -28.92 -1.44
CA ASP A 12 -10.28 -28.41 -2.81
C ASP A 12 -9.19 -27.38 -3.15
N LEU A 13 -8.77 -26.56 -2.17
CA LEU A 13 -7.65 -25.63 -2.34
C LEU A 13 -6.33 -26.37 -2.55
N PHE A 14 -6.05 -27.40 -1.73
CA PHE A 14 -4.88 -28.26 -1.93
C PHE A 14 -4.94 -28.95 -3.29
N LYS A 15 -6.10 -29.43 -3.76
CA LYS A 15 -6.20 -29.99 -5.12
C LYS A 15 -5.89 -28.96 -6.20
N GLN A 16 -6.35 -27.72 -6.09
CA GLN A 16 -6.09 -26.70 -7.11
C GLN A 16 -4.61 -26.27 -7.11
N ILE A 17 -4.01 -26.08 -5.93
CA ILE A 17 -2.57 -25.81 -5.76
C ILE A 17 -1.74 -27.00 -6.24
N GLN A 18 -2.13 -28.23 -5.91
CA GLN A 18 -1.43 -29.43 -6.37
C GLN A 18 -1.57 -29.64 -7.87
N LYS A 19 -2.72 -29.31 -8.48
CA LYS A 19 -2.89 -29.36 -9.94
C LYS A 19 -1.99 -28.33 -10.64
N ALA A 20 -1.85 -27.13 -10.06
CA ALA A 20 -0.89 -26.12 -10.52
C ALA A 20 0.58 -26.50 -10.26
N LYS A 21 0.85 -27.36 -9.26
CA LYS A 21 2.19 -27.93 -9.01
C LYS A 21 2.47 -29.16 -9.88
N GLN A 22 1.47 -29.96 -10.25
CA GLN A 22 1.60 -31.17 -11.07
C GLN A 22 1.85 -30.84 -12.54
N THR A 23 1.42 -29.67 -13.03
CA THR A 23 1.90 -29.16 -14.33
C THR A 23 3.42 -28.90 -14.35
N LYS A 24 4.12 -28.96 -13.20
CA LYS A 24 5.58 -28.79 -13.11
C LYS A 24 6.39 -30.09 -13.00
N THR A 25 5.81 -31.27 -13.13
CA THR A 25 6.62 -32.51 -13.16
C THR A 25 6.95 -32.95 -14.58
N VAL A 26 7.81 -32.17 -15.27
CA VAL A 26 8.75 -32.73 -16.26
C VAL A 26 10.11 -32.04 -16.12
N ASN A 27 11.10 -32.84 -15.75
CA ASN A 27 12.54 -32.64 -15.81
C ASN A 27 13.28 -31.81 -14.73
N THR A 28 14.12 -32.60 -14.05
CA THR A 28 15.23 -32.31 -13.15
C THR A 28 16.32 -31.41 -13.76
N ASN A 29 16.61 -30.27 -13.13
CA ASN A 29 17.97 -29.84 -12.74
C ASN A 29 17.87 -28.57 -11.85
N PRO A 30 18.41 -28.55 -10.61
CA PRO A 30 18.22 -27.41 -9.71
C PRO A 30 19.40 -26.43 -9.82
N LYS A 31 19.32 -25.47 -10.74
CA LYS A 31 20.13 -24.24 -10.70
C LYS A 31 19.33 -23.05 -11.24
N SER A 32 19.05 -22.10 -10.35
CA SER A 32 18.85 -20.68 -10.69
C SER A 32 17.74 -20.39 -11.70
N GLN A 33 16.50 -20.82 -11.44
CA GLN A 33 15.36 -20.30 -12.18
C GLN A 33 14.72 -19.17 -11.39
N LYS A 34 15.06 -17.93 -11.78
CA LYS A 34 14.04 -16.86 -11.79
C LYS A 34 12.81 -17.50 -12.43
N THR A 35 11.67 -17.49 -11.74
CA THR A 35 10.46 -18.16 -12.19
C THR A 35 9.90 -17.45 -13.44
N ASN A 36 10.48 -17.73 -14.60
CA ASN A 36 9.89 -17.43 -15.89
C ASN A 36 8.77 -18.44 -16.09
N ILE A 37 7.60 -18.13 -15.54
CA ILE A 37 6.37 -18.83 -15.85
C ILE A 37 6.01 -18.43 -17.29
N PRO A 38 5.89 -19.36 -18.26
CA PRO A 38 5.37 -19.07 -19.59
C PRO A 38 4.09 -18.22 -19.53
N GLN A 39 3.91 -17.28 -20.46
CA GLN A 39 2.73 -16.37 -20.50
C GLN A 39 1.38 -17.10 -20.35
N GLN A 40 1.30 -18.35 -20.82
CA GLN A 40 0.12 -19.19 -20.66
C GLN A 40 -0.20 -19.48 -19.18
N ASP A 41 0.80 -19.78 -18.36
CA ASP A 41 0.57 -20.01 -16.92
C ASP A 41 0.41 -18.71 -16.11
N LYS A 42 0.76 -17.53 -16.66
CA LYS A 42 0.43 -16.22 -16.03
C LYS A 42 -1.08 -16.00 -16.03
N LYS A 43 -1.71 -16.18 -17.19
CA LYS A 43 -3.17 -16.08 -17.31
C LYS A 43 -3.86 -17.11 -16.41
N ASP A 44 -3.39 -18.37 -16.43
CA ASP A 44 -3.93 -19.41 -15.56
C ASP A 44 -3.78 -19.07 -14.08
N TYR A 45 -2.68 -18.43 -13.67
CA TYR A 45 -2.47 -17.99 -12.30
C TYR A 45 -3.45 -16.88 -11.88
N ILE A 46 -3.57 -15.82 -12.69
CA ILE A 46 -4.51 -14.72 -12.42
C ILE A 46 -5.95 -15.23 -12.40
N ASP A 47 -6.30 -16.08 -13.36
CA ASP A 47 -7.62 -16.70 -13.45
C ASP A 47 -7.85 -17.63 -12.26
N ALA A 48 -6.85 -18.38 -11.79
CA ALA A 48 -6.97 -19.18 -10.58
C ALA A 48 -7.24 -18.32 -9.33
N TRP A 49 -6.52 -17.22 -9.13
CA TRP A 49 -6.77 -16.30 -8.01
C TRP A 49 -8.18 -15.72 -8.07
N THR A 50 -8.57 -15.18 -9.22
CA THR A 50 -9.91 -14.64 -9.42
C THR A 50 -10.98 -15.68 -9.12
N ASN A 51 -10.80 -16.91 -9.62
CA ASN A 51 -11.78 -17.98 -9.44
C ASN A 51 -11.85 -18.51 -7.99
N VAL A 52 -10.72 -18.57 -7.26
CA VAL A 52 -10.70 -19.03 -5.86
C VAL A 52 -11.57 -18.14 -4.98
N PHE A 53 -11.38 -16.83 -5.06
CA PHE A 53 -12.14 -15.90 -4.21
C PHE A 53 -13.61 -15.79 -4.62
N TRP A 54 -13.92 -16.04 -5.90
CA TRP A 54 -15.30 -16.14 -6.39
C TRP A 54 -15.90 -17.54 -6.31
N HIS A 55 -15.19 -18.54 -5.80
CA HIS A 55 -15.73 -19.88 -5.65
C HIS A 55 -16.75 -19.91 -4.51
N GLN A 56 -17.90 -20.50 -4.79
CA GLN A 56 -18.93 -20.77 -3.79
C GLN A 56 -19.02 -22.26 -3.56
N ASN A 57 -18.88 -22.68 -2.30
CA ASN A 57 -19.04 -24.09 -1.95
C ASN A 57 -20.52 -24.52 -1.90
N ASN A 58 -20.76 -25.82 -1.84
CA ASN A 58 -22.11 -26.41 -1.80
C ASN A 58 -22.94 -26.00 -0.57
N LYS A 59 -22.31 -25.45 0.47
CA LYS A 59 -22.98 -24.94 1.68
C LYS A 59 -23.33 -23.44 1.57
N TYR A 60 -23.00 -22.79 0.45
CA TYR A 60 -23.19 -21.36 0.23
C TYR A 60 -22.56 -20.48 1.32
N LYS A 61 -21.50 -20.97 1.97
CA LYS A 61 -20.82 -20.32 3.09
C LYS A 61 -19.33 -20.48 2.97
N HIS A 62 -18.62 -19.39 2.75
CA HIS A 62 -17.17 -19.38 2.64
C HIS A 62 -16.63 -18.08 3.20
N SER A 63 -15.44 -18.17 3.78
CA SER A 63 -14.66 -17.05 4.29
C SER A 63 -13.19 -17.35 4.03
N TRP A 64 -12.43 -16.33 3.71
CA TRP A 64 -11.01 -16.41 3.42
C TRP A 64 -10.27 -15.55 4.42
N LEU A 65 -9.36 -16.14 5.20
CA LEU A 65 -8.37 -15.39 5.96
C LEU A 65 -7.24 -15.00 5.01
N ILE A 66 -7.02 -13.70 4.85
CA ILE A 66 -6.00 -13.15 3.97
C ILE A 66 -4.97 -12.41 4.80
N TYR A 67 -3.70 -12.73 4.57
CA TYR A 67 -2.59 -12.08 5.26
C TYR A 67 -1.32 -12.06 4.42
N PHE A 68 -0.47 -11.08 4.73
CA PHE A 68 0.88 -11.00 4.22
C PHE A 68 1.84 -11.72 5.17
N LYS A 69 2.85 -12.37 4.60
CA LYS A 69 3.97 -12.92 5.35
C LYS A 69 4.82 -11.75 5.87
N ASN A 70 5.21 -11.81 7.14
CA ASN A 70 6.15 -10.87 7.77
C ASN A 70 7.50 -10.85 7.04
N ASN A 71 8.24 -9.75 7.19
CA ASN A 71 9.63 -9.60 6.74
C ASN A 71 9.81 -10.02 5.27
N THR A 72 8.88 -9.64 4.41
CA THR A 72 8.88 -10.02 3.00
C THR A 72 8.72 -8.76 2.17
N VAL A 73 9.65 -8.55 1.25
CA VAL A 73 9.53 -7.50 0.23
C VAL A 73 8.61 -8.01 -0.86
N TYR A 74 7.57 -7.24 -1.18
CA TYR A 74 6.60 -7.57 -2.22
C TYR A 74 6.77 -6.65 -3.40
N ASN A 75 6.85 -7.21 -4.60
CA ASN A 75 6.61 -6.48 -5.83
C ASN A 75 5.18 -6.82 -6.31
N PHE A 76 4.30 -5.82 -6.35
CA PHE A 76 2.89 -6.01 -6.65
C PHE A 76 2.61 -5.81 -8.13
N PRO A 77 2.19 -6.86 -8.87
CA PRO A 77 1.74 -6.68 -10.24
C PRO A 77 0.43 -5.88 -10.30
N ASN A 78 0.18 -5.21 -11.42
CA ASN A 78 -1.03 -4.41 -11.64
C ASN A 78 -2.34 -5.21 -11.48
N TRP A 79 -2.37 -6.49 -11.88
CA TRP A 79 -3.58 -7.30 -11.67
C TRP A 79 -3.89 -7.47 -10.17
N PHE A 80 -2.85 -7.45 -9.31
CA PHE A 80 -3.02 -7.57 -7.87
C PHE A 80 -3.54 -6.28 -7.26
N THR A 81 -3.19 -5.11 -7.80
CA THR A 81 -3.77 -3.83 -7.32
C THR A 81 -5.26 -3.76 -7.64
N GLN A 82 -5.68 -4.25 -8.81
CA GLN A 82 -7.11 -4.41 -9.13
C GLN A 82 -7.79 -5.45 -8.23
N TRP A 83 -7.16 -6.61 -8.02
CA TRP A 83 -7.64 -7.61 -7.07
C TRP A 83 -7.82 -7.00 -5.67
N TRP A 84 -6.84 -6.21 -5.21
CA TRP A 84 -6.88 -5.51 -3.93
C TRP A 84 -8.08 -4.57 -3.84
N THR A 85 -8.42 -3.85 -4.91
CA THR A 85 -9.62 -2.99 -4.93
C THR A 85 -10.91 -3.76 -4.65
N TYR A 86 -11.01 -5.04 -5.06
CA TYR A 86 -12.22 -5.84 -4.87
C TYR A 86 -12.22 -6.68 -3.59
N PHE A 87 -11.06 -7.22 -3.19
CA PHE A 87 -10.93 -8.22 -2.12
C PHE A 87 -10.20 -7.69 -0.88
N GLY A 88 -9.56 -6.53 -1.01
CA GLY A 88 -8.86 -5.85 0.06
C GLY A 88 -9.80 -5.38 1.17
N PRO A 89 -9.22 -5.05 2.34
CA PRO A 89 -9.95 -4.51 3.47
C PRO A 89 -10.33 -3.04 3.22
N ILE A 90 -11.27 -2.54 4.02
CA ILE A 90 -11.68 -1.12 3.97
C ILE A 90 -11.42 -0.46 5.33
N PRO A 91 -11.07 0.84 5.39
CA PRO A 91 -10.73 1.52 6.64
C PRO A 91 -11.77 1.42 7.75
N GLN A 92 -13.05 1.22 7.40
CA GLN A 92 -14.16 1.10 8.36
C GLN A 92 -14.08 -0.13 9.27
N ILE A 93 -13.26 -1.14 8.94
CA ILE A 93 -13.09 -2.33 9.77
C ILE A 93 -11.89 -2.21 10.73
N PHE A 94 -11.06 -1.18 10.60
CA PHE A 94 -9.80 -1.11 11.33
C PHE A 94 -10.06 -0.86 12.82
N PRO A 95 -9.38 -1.59 13.73
CA PRO A 95 -9.30 -1.20 15.13
C PRO A 95 -8.66 0.19 15.28
N GLU A 96 -8.97 0.89 16.38
CA GLU A 96 -8.51 2.25 16.64
C GLU A 96 -6.99 2.41 16.48
N GLU A 97 -6.19 1.52 17.07
CA GLU A 97 -4.71 1.56 16.96
C GLU A 97 -4.23 1.48 15.51
N VAL A 98 -4.84 0.59 14.73
CA VAL A 98 -4.49 0.37 13.32
C VAL A 98 -4.95 1.55 12.47
N GLN A 99 -6.09 2.15 12.80
CA GLN A 99 -6.58 3.35 12.14
C GLN A 99 -5.65 4.54 12.38
N GLN A 100 -5.18 4.74 13.62
CA GLN A 100 -4.21 5.78 13.95
C GLN A 100 -2.85 5.52 13.26
N GLY A 101 -2.38 4.27 13.27
CA GLY A 101 -1.19 3.87 12.54
C GLY A 101 -1.29 4.14 11.05
N PHE A 102 -2.44 3.78 10.44
CA PHE A 102 -2.69 4.03 9.02
C PHE A 102 -2.73 5.52 8.69
N GLN A 103 -3.37 6.34 9.52
CA GLN A 103 -3.36 7.80 9.36
C GLN A 103 -1.94 8.37 9.41
N GLN A 104 -1.11 7.86 10.32
CA GLN A 104 0.30 8.26 10.39
C GLN A 104 1.08 7.79 9.17
N PHE A 105 0.82 6.57 8.69
CA PHE A 105 1.43 6.06 7.47
C PHE A 105 1.11 6.94 6.27
N CYS A 106 -0.17 7.29 6.08
CA CYS A 106 -0.60 8.21 5.01
C CYS A 106 0.06 9.60 5.08
N LYS A 107 0.43 10.09 6.27
CA LYS A 107 1.13 11.37 6.43
C LYS A 107 2.59 11.31 5.97
N PHE A 108 3.26 10.19 6.22
CA PHE A 108 4.68 10.02 5.94
C PHE A 108 4.96 9.40 4.57
N PHE A 109 4.04 8.59 4.05
CA PHE A 109 4.25 7.86 2.80
C PHE A 109 4.19 8.78 1.56
N ASN A 110 5.14 8.62 0.65
CA ASN A 110 5.11 9.29 -0.64
C ASN A 110 4.11 8.65 -1.62
N SER A 111 2.83 8.94 -1.45
CA SER A 111 1.78 8.38 -2.33
C SER A 111 1.81 8.90 -3.76
N GLN A 112 2.56 9.98 -4.05
CA GLN A 112 2.62 10.58 -5.38
C GLN A 112 3.58 9.84 -6.31
N GLU A 113 4.68 9.31 -5.75
CA GLU A 113 5.66 8.52 -6.52
C GLU A 113 5.32 7.03 -6.57
N SER A 114 4.49 6.55 -5.63
CA SER A 114 4.08 5.14 -5.59
C SER A 114 2.88 4.85 -6.50
N ARG A 115 3.04 3.87 -7.40
CA ARG A 115 1.92 3.27 -8.15
C ARG A 115 1.05 2.35 -7.30
N ILE A 116 1.57 1.92 -6.14
CA ILE A 116 0.90 0.97 -5.25
C ILE A 116 0.01 1.77 -4.28
N PRO A 117 -1.26 1.38 -4.09
CA PRO A 117 -2.14 1.99 -3.11
C PRO A 117 -1.54 2.04 -1.69
N THR A 118 -1.72 3.16 -1.00
CA THR A 118 -1.15 3.41 0.33
C THR A 118 -1.59 2.37 1.37
N ASP A 119 -2.85 1.94 1.30
CA ASP A 119 -3.42 0.90 2.15
C ASP A 119 -2.81 -0.48 1.85
N LEU A 120 -2.60 -0.83 0.59
CA LEU A 120 -1.88 -2.05 0.22
C LEU A 120 -0.46 -2.05 0.79
N MET A 121 0.29 -0.95 0.60
CA MET A 121 1.64 -0.80 1.16
C MET A 121 1.66 -0.93 2.69
N TYR A 122 0.69 -0.32 3.36
CA TYR A 122 0.57 -0.45 4.80
C TYR A 122 0.30 -1.90 5.22
N PHE A 123 -0.68 -2.55 4.61
CA PHE A 123 -1.03 -3.93 4.94
C PHE A 123 0.10 -4.92 4.67
N SER A 124 0.84 -4.73 3.58
CA SER A 124 1.92 -5.64 3.21
C SER A 124 3.12 -5.52 4.14
N ASN A 125 3.49 -4.29 4.53
CA ASN A 125 4.66 -4.04 5.37
C ASN A 125 4.43 -4.39 6.84
N PHE A 126 3.21 -4.15 7.36
CA PHE A 126 2.85 -4.51 8.74
C PHE A 126 2.19 -5.89 8.86
N ALA A 127 2.19 -6.67 7.77
CA ALA A 127 1.64 -8.03 7.69
C ALA A 127 0.19 -8.16 8.19
N LEU A 128 -0.60 -7.12 7.97
CA LEU A 128 -1.97 -7.05 8.47
C LEU A 128 -2.84 -8.13 7.84
N SER A 129 -3.82 -8.59 8.61
CA SER A 129 -4.68 -9.70 8.25
C SER A 129 -6.16 -9.31 8.33
N TRP A 130 -6.96 -9.80 7.38
CA TRP A 130 -8.40 -9.60 7.36
C TRP A 130 -9.12 -10.83 6.84
N ILE A 131 -10.42 -10.89 7.12
CA ILE A 131 -11.32 -11.91 6.59
C ILE A 131 -12.13 -11.29 5.46
N PHE A 132 -12.18 -11.99 4.34
CA PHE A 132 -13.05 -11.68 3.21
C PHE A 132 -14.09 -12.80 3.02
N SER A 133 -15.33 -12.42 2.75
CA SER A 133 -16.37 -13.35 2.29
C SER A 133 -17.33 -12.64 1.35
N TRP A 134 -18.17 -13.40 0.66
CA TRP A 134 -19.24 -12.80 -0.15
C TRP A 134 -20.46 -13.73 -0.20
N GLN A 135 -21.62 -13.15 -0.47
CA GLN A 135 -22.84 -13.92 -0.71
C GLN A 135 -23.70 -13.25 -1.78
N TYR A 136 -24.55 -14.03 -2.45
CA TYR A 136 -25.56 -13.45 -3.32
C TYR A 136 -26.67 -12.77 -2.52
N ARG A 137 -27.02 -11.54 -2.92
CA ARG A 137 -28.16 -10.79 -2.39
C ARG A 137 -28.92 -10.16 -3.55
N HIS A 138 -30.22 -10.00 -3.38
CA HIS A 138 -31.01 -9.18 -4.29
C HIS A 138 -30.63 -7.71 -4.13
N GLY A 139 -30.28 -7.06 -5.23
CA GLY A 139 -30.04 -5.63 -5.30
C GLY A 139 -31.33 -4.83 -5.10
N LYS A 140 -31.19 -3.54 -4.83
CA LYS A 140 -32.35 -2.64 -4.73
C LYS A 140 -32.84 -2.28 -6.14
N THR A 141 -34.15 -2.32 -6.35
CA THR A 141 -34.80 -1.79 -7.56
C THR A 141 -35.46 -0.47 -7.22
N GLU A 142 -35.13 0.59 -7.94
CA GLU A 142 -35.84 1.87 -7.83
C GLU A 142 -37.27 1.73 -8.37
N ASN A 143 -37.46 0.87 -9.37
CA ASN A 143 -38.74 0.62 -10.02
C ASN A 143 -39.38 -0.69 -9.53
N ASN A 144 -40.53 -0.60 -8.85
CA ASN A 144 -41.32 -1.76 -8.38
C ASN A 144 -41.78 -2.74 -9.49
N LYS A 145 -41.59 -2.38 -10.77
CA LYS A 145 -41.96 -3.21 -11.92
C LYS A 145 -40.83 -4.12 -12.43
N GLN A 146 -39.61 -3.99 -11.88
CA GLN A 146 -38.46 -4.78 -12.31
C GLN A 146 -38.07 -5.78 -11.22
N TYR A 147 -37.72 -7.01 -11.63
CA TYR A 147 -37.17 -7.99 -10.70
C TYR A 147 -35.83 -7.51 -10.15
N PRO A 148 -35.57 -7.68 -8.84
CA PRO A 148 -34.31 -7.24 -8.26
C PRO A 148 -33.14 -8.07 -8.77
N PRO A 149 -32.09 -7.42 -9.31
CA PRO A 149 -30.94 -8.13 -9.87
C PRO A 149 -30.23 -8.92 -8.77
N LEU A 150 -29.76 -10.12 -9.08
CA LEU A 150 -28.91 -10.87 -8.17
C LEU A 150 -27.49 -10.29 -8.22
N GLN A 151 -26.98 -9.82 -7.08
CA GLN A 151 -25.67 -9.18 -6.97
C GLN A 151 -24.81 -9.93 -5.94
N ARG A 152 -23.50 -9.93 -6.15
CA ARG A 152 -22.54 -10.39 -5.15
C ARG A 152 -22.29 -9.27 -4.16
N HIS A 153 -22.57 -9.53 -2.90
CA HIS A 153 -22.28 -8.62 -1.81
C HIS A 153 -21.04 -9.12 -1.07
N ALA A 154 -19.98 -8.33 -1.10
CA ALA A 154 -18.75 -8.59 -0.37
C ALA A 154 -18.87 -8.16 1.10
N PHE A 155 -18.24 -8.93 1.99
CA PHE A 155 -18.05 -8.59 3.38
C PHE A 155 -16.58 -8.68 3.71
N VAL A 156 -16.10 -7.69 4.45
CA VAL A 156 -14.76 -7.68 5.01
C VAL A 156 -14.88 -7.50 6.51
N LYS A 157 -14.02 -8.20 7.25
CA LYS A 157 -13.98 -8.14 8.71
C LYS A 157 -12.52 -8.18 9.17
N TRP A 158 -12.19 -7.37 10.16
CA TRP A 158 -10.87 -7.42 10.78
C TRP A 158 -10.59 -8.79 11.41
N TRP A 159 -9.37 -9.29 11.25
CA TRP A 159 -8.94 -10.49 11.93
C TRP A 159 -8.56 -10.19 13.38
N THR A 160 -9.44 -10.52 14.33
CA THR A 160 -9.30 -10.13 15.74
C THR A 160 -8.12 -10.78 16.47
N GLN A 161 -7.53 -11.85 15.92
CA GLN A 161 -6.33 -12.47 16.49
C GLN A 161 -5.04 -11.75 16.04
N PHE A 162 -5.13 -10.75 15.16
CA PHE A 162 -3.97 -9.96 14.78
C PHE A 162 -3.55 -9.03 15.93
N ASP A 163 -2.25 -9.01 16.22
CA ASP A 163 -1.64 -8.12 17.21
C ASP A 163 -1.55 -6.68 16.67
N THR A 164 -2.51 -5.84 17.05
CA THR A 164 -2.64 -4.45 16.57
C THR A 164 -1.45 -3.58 16.95
N SER A 165 -0.70 -3.92 18.01
CA SER A 165 0.45 -3.15 18.49
C SER A 165 1.57 -3.06 17.44
N LYS A 166 1.66 -4.03 16.53
CA LYS A 166 2.65 -4.07 15.44
C LYS A 166 2.43 -3.00 14.38
N ALA A 167 1.20 -2.52 14.24
CA ALA A 167 0.81 -1.50 13.29
C ALA A 167 0.42 -0.19 13.99
N ALA A 168 0.85 -0.01 15.24
CA ALA A 168 0.60 1.21 15.99
C ALA A 168 1.38 2.41 15.41
N PRO A 169 0.93 3.65 15.68
CA PRO A 169 1.61 4.90 15.33
C PRO A 169 3.13 4.90 15.54
N ASP A 170 3.61 4.42 16.69
CA ASP A 170 5.03 4.38 17.01
C ASP A 170 5.81 3.39 16.14
N GLN A 171 5.22 2.24 15.82
CA GLN A 171 5.83 1.25 14.93
C GLN A 171 5.94 1.79 13.51
N VAL A 172 4.92 2.51 13.04
CA VAL A 172 4.96 3.19 11.74
C VAL A 172 6.09 4.20 11.70
N LYS A 173 6.26 5.01 12.75
CA LYS A 173 7.37 5.97 12.85
C LYS A 173 8.73 5.28 12.75
N ASN A 174 8.92 4.21 13.50
CA ASN A 174 10.17 3.45 13.52
C ASN A 174 10.44 2.79 12.16
N TRP A 175 9.40 2.30 11.48
CA TRP A 175 9.52 1.69 10.16
C TRP A 175 9.98 2.69 9.08
N PHE A 176 9.49 3.93 9.10
CA PHE A 176 9.99 4.96 8.19
C PHE A 176 11.43 5.41 8.48
N GLN A 177 11.94 5.21 9.71
CA GLN A 177 13.37 5.44 9.99
C GLN A 177 14.26 4.41 9.30
N SER A 178 13.78 3.19 9.08
CA SER A 178 14.50 2.16 8.33
C SER A 178 14.24 2.20 6.82
N HIS A 179 13.18 2.90 6.37
CA HIS A 179 12.82 3.05 4.96
C HIS A 179 12.68 4.53 4.56
N PRO A 180 13.75 5.34 4.68
CA PRO A 180 13.70 6.76 4.37
C PRO A 180 13.38 7.07 2.90
N GLU A 181 13.60 6.13 1.99
CA GLU A 181 13.30 6.24 0.56
C GLU A 181 11.79 6.30 0.25
N LEU A 182 10.95 5.81 1.16
CA LEU A 182 9.48 5.85 1.02
C LEU A 182 8.86 7.06 1.71
N LEU A 183 9.66 7.88 2.39
CA LEU A 183 9.20 9.13 2.99
C LEU A 183 8.81 10.12 1.91
N LYS A 184 7.68 10.78 2.12
CA LYS A 184 7.28 11.95 1.34
C LYS A 184 8.39 13.00 1.45
N PRO A 185 8.86 13.57 0.33
CA PRO A 185 9.79 14.68 0.38
C PRO A 185 9.15 15.78 1.24
N ALA A 186 9.90 16.30 2.21
CA ALA A 186 9.45 17.45 2.97
C ALA A 186 9.19 18.58 1.97
N ASN A 187 8.01 19.21 2.05
CA ASN A 187 7.64 20.36 1.21
C ASN A 187 8.88 21.27 1.10
N PRO A 188 9.36 21.63 -0.10
CA PRO A 188 10.52 22.50 -0.24
C PRO A 188 10.46 23.72 0.68
N GLU A 189 9.27 24.30 0.89
CA GLU A 189 9.03 25.38 1.85
C GLU A 189 9.33 24.97 3.30
N THR A 190 8.86 23.80 3.74
CA THR A 190 9.12 23.32 5.10
C THR A 190 10.57 22.89 5.28
N SER A 191 11.19 22.27 4.27
CA SER A 191 12.61 21.91 4.27
C SER A 191 13.51 23.13 4.39
N LEU A 192 13.22 24.18 3.62
CA LEU A 192 13.93 25.45 3.66
C LEU A 192 13.76 26.09 5.04
N PHE A 193 12.53 26.14 5.56
CA PHE A 193 12.24 26.61 6.92
C PHE A 193 12.97 25.81 8.00
N PHE A 194 13.02 24.48 7.92
CA PHE A 194 13.71 23.64 8.91
C PHE A 194 15.22 23.84 8.85
N ASN A 195 15.80 23.96 7.66
CA ASN A 195 17.22 24.27 7.49
C ASN A 195 17.55 25.63 8.08
N GLN A 196 16.78 26.67 7.76
CA GLN A 196 16.93 27.99 8.37
C GLN A 196 16.81 27.93 9.88
N LYS A 197 15.74 27.33 10.41
CA LYS A 197 15.54 27.15 11.86
C LYS A 197 16.75 26.46 12.52
N SER A 198 17.34 25.47 11.87
CA SER A 198 18.53 24.77 12.39
C SER A 198 19.77 25.66 12.39
N GLN A 199 19.98 26.46 11.33
CA GLN A 199 21.09 27.41 11.23
C GLN A 199 20.95 28.50 12.29
N LEU A 200 19.74 29.04 12.47
CA LEU A 200 19.44 30.01 13.52
C LEU A 200 19.69 29.46 14.91
N ALA A 201 19.25 28.22 15.18
CA ALA A 201 19.51 27.57 16.47
C ALA A 201 21.01 27.36 16.75
N ALA A 202 21.77 26.90 15.75
CA ALA A 202 23.21 26.72 15.85
C ALA A 202 23.94 28.07 16.05
N PHE A 203 23.51 29.10 15.33
CA PHE A 203 24.08 30.45 15.43
C PHE A 203 23.81 31.06 16.80
N LEU A 204 22.59 30.93 17.33
CA LEU A 204 22.25 31.36 18.69
C LEU A 204 23.06 30.60 19.74
N ALA A 205 23.17 29.27 19.62
CA ALA A 205 23.96 28.44 20.54
C ALA A 205 25.46 28.76 20.52
N SER A 206 25.99 29.26 19.40
CA SER A 206 27.41 29.64 19.27
C SER A 206 27.79 30.93 20.03
N SER A 207 26.81 31.71 20.48
CA SER A 207 27.00 33.01 21.11
C SER A 207 27.54 32.86 22.54
N LYS A 208 28.80 33.24 22.79
CA LYS A 208 29.46 33.12 24.11
C LYS A 208 29.28 34.32 25.01
N SER A 209 28.66 35.40 24.51
CA SER A 209 28.49 36.65 25.25
C SER A 209 27.17 37.33 24.89
N LYS A 210 26.66 38.17 25.79
CA LYS A 210 25.43 38.92 25.58
C LYS A 210 25.50 39.82 24.34
N ASP A 211 26.65 40.46 24.10
CA ASP A 211 26.85 41.36 22.95
C ASP A 211 26.91 40.60 21.62
N SER A 212 27.57 39.43 21.59
CA SER A 212 27.56 38.56 20.41
C SER A 212 26.15 38.04 20.11
N LEU A 213 25.38 37.66 21.14
CA LEU A 213 23.99 37.27 20.99
C LEU A 213 23.11 38.40 20.42
N ALA A 214 23.25 39.63 20.92
CA ALA A 214 22.49 40.77 20.42
C ALA A 214 22.82 41.10 18.96
N LYS A 215 24.10 41.02 18.58
CA LYS A 215 24.54 41.19 17.19
C LYS A 215 23.97 40.07 16.30
N ASN A 216 24.03 38.83 16.77
CA ASN A 216 23.53 37.66 16.06
C ASN A 216 22.01 37.76 15.82
N LEU A 217 21.23 38.15 16.85
CA LEU A 217 19.78 38.36 16.70
C LEU A 217 19.45 39.44 15.67
N LYS A 218 20.22 40.53 15.62
CA LYS A 218 20.01 41.61 14.64
C LYS A 218 20.25 41.13 13.21
N GLU A 219 21.30 40.33 13.01
CA GLU A 219 21.62 39.73 11.70
C GLU A 219 20.54 38.76 11.24
N VAL A 220 20.05 37.91 12.15
CA VAL A 220 18.93 36.99 11.88
C VAL A 220 17.65 37.71 11.46
N LEU A 221 17.30 38.81 12.16
CA LEU A 221 16.13 39.62 11.79
C LEU A 221 16.27 40.23 10.40
N GLN A 222 17.47 40.67 10.02
CA GLN A 222 17.73 41.25 8.71
C GLN A 222 17.61 40.21 7.58
N MET A 223 18.09 38.98 7.80
CA MET A 223 17.95 37.89 6.84
C MET A 223 16.47 37.54 6.59
N LEU A 224 15.65 37.46 7.64
CA LEU A 224 14.22 37.15 7.51
C LEU A 224 13.44 38.25 6.77
N GLN A 225 13.78 39.53 6.99
CA GLN A 225 13.14 40.65 6.28
C GLN A 225 13.44 40.64 4.77
N GLN A 226 14.65 40.23 4.38
CA GLN A 226 15.04 40.20 2.97
C GLN A 226 14.32 39.08 2.20
N GLU A 227 14.02 37.95 2.86
CA GLU A 227 13.28 36.84 2.24
C GLU A 227 11.79 37.13 2.04
N GLU A 228 11.14 37.87 2.96
CA GLU A 228 9.73 38.31 2.77
C GLU A 228 9.58 39.21 1.53
N GLU A 229 10.59 40.05 1.24
CA GLU A 229 10.62 40.90 0.05
C GLU A 229 10.79 40.09 -1.25
N ASP A 230 11.63 39.03 -1.23
CA ASP A 230 11.89 38.17 -2.38
C ASP A 230 10.69 37.25 -2.71
N GLU A 231 9.96 36.72 -1.73
CA GLU A 231 8.77 35.88 -1.97
C GLU A 231 7.59 36.66 -2.57
N SER A 232 7.46 37.96 -2.26
CA SER A 232 6.44 38.82 -2.87
C SER A 232 6.63 38.97 -4.39
N SER A 233 7.83 38.73 -4.91
CA SER A 233 8.17 38.90 -6.33
C SER A 233 7.92 37.65 -7.19
N LYS A 234 7.75 36.47 -6.58
CA LYS A 234 7.60 35.20 -7.30
C LYS A 234 6.17 34.72 -7.53
N LYS A 235 5.17 35.34 -6.89
CA LYS A 235 3.75 34.93 -7.03
C LYS A 235 3.08 35.29 -8.37
N GLU A 236 3.79 35.90 -9.32
CA GLU A 236 3.21 36.33 -10.60
C GLU A 236 3.40 35.35 -11.77
N VAL A 237 4.17 34.26 -11.64
CA VAL A 237 4.49 33.41 -12.81
C VAL A 237 4.44 31.92 -12.45
N GLU A 238 3.25 31.34 -12.41
CA GLU A 238 3.02 29.94 -12.80
C GLU A 238 1.50 29.67 -12.87
N SER A 239 0.96 29.99 -14.05
CA SER A 239 -0.40 29.66 -14.50
C SER A 239 -0.25 29.03 -15.88
N SER A 240 -1.08 28.02 -16.12
CA SER A 240 -1.29 27.26 -17.36
C SER A 240 -0.18 26.33 -17.83
N GLU A 241 -0.48 25.03 -17.85
CA GLU A 241 -0.52 24.26 -19.08
C GLU A 241 -1.42 23.01 -18.89
N ASP A 242 -2.57 23.07 -19.56
CA ASP A 242 -3.40 21.92 -19.95
C ASP A 242 -2.60 21.00 -20.89
N PHE A 243 -2.91 19.70 -20.93
CA PHE A 243 -3.35 19.01 -22.16
C PHE A 243 -3.54 17.49 -21.95
N ASP A 244 -4.79 17.10 -22.25
CA ASP A 244 -5.29 15.92 -22.96
C ASP A 244 -4.94 14.48 -22.54
N ASP A 245 -6.03 13.84 -22.09
CA ASP A 245 -6.44 12.45 -22.27
C ASP A 245 -5.82 11.75 -23.50
N GLN A 246 -5.09 10.67 -23.23
CA GLN A 246 -5.07 9.51 -24.13
C GLN A 246 -5.50 8.28 -23.35
N ASP A 247 -6.65 7.74 -23.79
CA ASP A 247 -7.22 6.46 -23.40
C ASP A 247 -6.28 5.30 -23.80
N ASP A 248 -5.36 4.93 -22.91
CA ASP A 248 -4.68 3.64 -22.95
C ASP A 248 -5.39 2.68 -21.97
N ASP A 249 -6.06 1.65 -22.50
CA ASP A 249 -6.63 0.55 -21.71
C ASP A 249 -5.54 -0.05 -20.80
N PRO A 250 -5.59 0.17 -19.47
CA PRO A 250 -4.47 -0.13 -18.57
C PRO A 250 -4.24 -1.63 -18.36
N PHE A 251 -5.10 -2.51 -18.90
CA PHE A 251 -5.08 -3.93 -18.58
C PHE A 251 -3.82 -4.66 -19.08
N TYR A 252 -3.17 -4.19 -20.15
CA TYR A 252 -2.10 -4.94 -20.82
C TYR A 252 -0.72 -4.27 -20.91
N GLN A 253 -0.54 -3.03 -20.43
CA GLN A 253 0.68 -2.28 -20.78
C GLN A 253 1.89 -2.41 -19.85
N ASN A 254 1.87 -3.23 -18.79
CA ASN A 254 3.10 -3.51 -18.01
C ASN A 254 3.12 -4.97 -17.56
N GLU A 255 3.78 -5.82 -18.33
CA GLU A 255 3.75 -7.28 -18.20
C GLU A 255 4.85 -7.89 -17.33
N ASP A 256 5.82 -7.12 -16.86
CA ASP A 256 6.94 -7.60 -16.05
C ASP A 256 6.74 -7.21 -14.59
N ASP A 257 6.34 -8.16 -13.74
CA ASP A 257 6.70 -8.23 -12.30
C ASP A 257 5.78 -9.21 -11.55
N TYR A 258 6.21 -10.47 -11.47
CA TYR A 258 5.67 -11.40 -10.48
C TYR A 258 6.10 -10.95 -9.08
N PHE A 259 5.41 -11.44 -8.03
CA PHE A 259 5.84 -11.33 -6.64
C PHE A 259 7.28 -11.85 -6.47
N GLY A 260 8.25 -10.97 -6.67
CA GLY A 260 9.66 -11.23 -6.43
C GLY A 260 9.89 -11.28 -4.93
N ILE A 261 9.64 -12.43 -4.32
CA ILE A 261 10.15 -12.70 -2.99
C ILE A 261 11.67 -12.83 -3.11
N SER A 262 12.42 -11.79 -2.72
CA SER A 262 13.84 -11.95 -2.44
C SER A 262 13.97 -12.82 -1.20
N LEU A 263 14.21 -14.12 -1.40
CA LEU A 263 14.69 -14.97 -0.32
C LEU A 263 16.17 -14.65 -0.17
N GLU A 264 16.51 -13.80 0.80
CA GLU A 264 17.88 -13.76 1.31
C GLU A 264 18.13 -15.13 1.97
N GLU A 265 19.13 -15.86 1.45
CA GLU A 265 19.57 -17.13 2.02
C GLU A 265 20.28 -16.84 3.35
N ASP A 266 19.67 -17.27 4.46
CA ASP A 266 20.37 -17.54 5.72
C ASP A 266 21.07 -18.90 5.67
#